data_AF-A0A261BGT2-F1
#
_entry.id   AF-A0A261BGT2-F1
#
_cell.length_a   1.000
_cell.length_b   1.000
_cell.length_c   1.000
_cell.angle_alpha   90.00
_cell.angle_beta   90.00
_cell.angle_gamma   90.00
#
_symmetry.space_group_name_H-M   'P 1'
#
loop_
_entity.id
_entity.type
_entity.pdbx_description
1 polymer ?
#
loop_
_entity_poly.entity_id
_entity_poly.type
_entity_poly.pdbx_seq_one_letter_code
_entity_poly.pdbx_strand_id
1 'polypeptide(L)'
;MTSSLYTGGQALFICLAFIGLDLLVNIFGLAWNGKYFTFANIAHWFDLENYSFLKNPVDFLAVALIRDSILLGGAVSAWASPSGFSQVAENVKNVVFAAMLLIVAFAPSKLLAFYEDDNIRLAVGDWILMIWCIFASLLLQGIWTSVLTHVTEVAAGTGDSLLFGDAELEERLRQEEAEKAAEQRETFQL
;
A
#
# COMPACT_ATOMS: atom_id res chain seq x y z
N MET A 1 -10.72 -13.78 16.18
CA MET A 1 -11.52 -13.18 15.10
C MET A 1 -10.94 -11.81 14.82
N THR A 2 -10.02 -11.71 13.87
CA THR A 2 -9.65 -10.41 13.27
C THR A 2 -10.83 -10.01 12.39
N SER A 3 -11.56 -8.96 12.77
CA SER A 3 -12.63 -8.46 11.90
C SER A 3 -11.97 -7.97 10.62
N SER A 4 -12.34 -8.56 9.49
CA SER A 4 -11.94 -7.98 8.24
C SER A 4 -12.60 -6.60 8.08
N LEU A 5 -11.80 -5.60 7.72
CA LEU A 5 -12.24 -4.21 7.59
C LEU A 5 -12.28 -3.74 6.13
N TYR A 6 -11.50 -4.37 5.24
CA TYR A 6 -11.33 -3.92 3.86
C TYR A 6 -11.54 -5.06 2.87
N THR A 7 -12.29 -4.81 1.80
CA THR A 7 -12.33 -5.73 0.65
C THR A 7 -11.02 -5.67 -0.13
N GLY A 8 -10.68 -6.74 -0.88
CA GLY A 8 -9.49 -6.77 -1.73
C GLY A 8 -9.45 -5.63 -2.76
N GLY A 9 -10.62 -5.24 -3.29
CA GLY A 9 -10.75 -4.08 -4.18
C GLY A 9 -10.48 -2.74 -3.50
N GLN A 10 -10.95 -2.54 -2.27
CA GLN A 10 -10.65 -1.33 -1.49
C GLN A 10 -9.17 -1.25 -1.15
N ALA A 11 -8.56 -2.37 -0.75
CA ALA A 11 -7.12 -2.43 -0.49
C ALA A 11 -6.32 -2.07 -1.74
N LEU A 12 -6.70 -2.62 -2.91
CA LEU A 12 -6.08 -2.28 -4.19
C LEU A 12 -6.20 -0.79 -4.51
N PHE A 13 -7.38 -0.21 -4.35
CA PHE A 13 -7.60 1.21 -4.61
C PHE A 13 -6.74 2.11 -3.70
N ILE A 14 -6.68 1.82 -2.40
CA ILE A 14 -5.86 2.59 -1.44
C ILE A 14 -4.38 2.51 -1.83
N CYS A 15 -3.89 1.32 -2.16
CA CYS A 15 -2.51 1.13 -2.58
C CYS A 15 -2.20 1.88 -3.89
N LEU A 16 -3.08 1.80 -4.90
CA LEU A 16 -2.90 2.51 -6.16
C LEU A 16 -2.96 4.04 -5.99
N ALA A 17 -3.85 4.54 -5.13
CA ALA A 17 -3.92 5.96 -4.82
C ALA A 17 -2.64 6.46 -4.14
N PHE A 18 -2.08 5.66 -3.22
CA PHE A 18 -0.81 5.97 -2.58
C PHE A 18 0.36 5.94 -3.56
N ILE A 19 0.48 4.91 -4.41
CA ILE A 19 1.51 4.81 -5.46
C ILE A 19 1.42 6.03 -6.39
N GLY A 20 0.21 6.39 -6.83
CA GLY A 20 0.01 7.58 -7.67
C GLY A 20 0.49 8.86 -6.99
N LEU A 21 0.16 9.05 -5.72
CA LEU A 21 0.64 10.19 -4.93
C LEU A 21 2.16 10.18 -4.77
N ASP A 22 2.74 9.02 -4.49
CA ASP A 22 4.17 8.86 -4.28
C ASP A 22 4.96 9.23 -5.53
N LEU A 23 4.55 8.71 -6.70
CA LEU A 23 5.14 9.07 -7.98
C LEU A 23 4.98 10.56 -8.30
N LEU A 24 3.81 11.15 -8.02
CA LEU A 24 3.57 12.58 -8.24
C LEU A 24 4.52 13.45 -7.40
N VAL A 25 4.71 13.14 -6.13
CA VAL A 25 5.62 13.91 -5.26
C VAL A 25 7.08 13.72 -5.69
N ASN A 26 7.48 12.52 -6.11
CA ASN A 26 8.84 12.30 -6.63
C ASN A 26 9.08 13.06 -7.94
N ILE A 27 8.14 13.02 -8.89
CA ILE A 27 8.22 13.79 -10.14
C ILE A 27 8.27 15.30 -9.85
N PHE A 28 7.46 15.77 -8.91
CA PHE A 28 7.44 17.16 -8.48
C PHE A 28 8.77 17.60 -7.85
N GLY A 29 9.34 16.76 -6.97
CA GLY A 29 10.66 17.00 -6.37
C GLY A 29 11.76 17.10 -7.41
N LEU A 30 11.75 16.22 -8.43
CA LEU A 30 12.70 16.27 -9.55
C LEU A 30 12.52 17.51 -10.44
N ALA A 31 11.27 17.91 -10.71
CA ALA A 31 10.99 19.12 -11.48
C ALA A 31 11.43 20.40 -10.76
N TRP A 32 11.37 20.41 -9.43
CA TRP A 32 11.85 21.50 -8.56
C TRP A 32 13.34 21.34 -8.16
N ASN A 33 14.07 20.44 -8.81
CA ASN A 33 15.51 20.31 -8.61
C ASN A 33 16.25 21.27 -9.56
N GLY A 34 16.28 22.55 -9.17
CA GLY A 34 16.89 23.64 -9.93
C GLY A 34 16.56 25.01 -9.33
N LYS A 35 16.96 26.10 -9.99
CA LYS A 35 16.65 27.47 -9.54
C LYS A 35 15.15 27.79 -9.63
N TYR A 36 14.44 27.12 -10.54
CA TYR A 36 13.01 27.25 -10.78
C TYR A 36 12.41 25.88 -11.09
N PHE A 37 11.10 25.75 -10.85
CA PHE A 37 10.32 24.58 -11.22
C PHE A 37 10.20 24.49 -12.75
N THR A 38 10.75 23.43 -13.35
CA THR A 38 10.70 23.23 -14.80
C THR A 38 10.68 21.74 -15.15
N PHE A 39 9.75 21.32 -16.03
CA PHE A 39 9.71 19.93 -16.52
C PHE A 39 10.93 19.52 -17.35
N ALA A 40 11.64 20.48 -17.95
CA ALA A 40 12.92 20.23 -18.63
C ALA A 40 14.01 19.70 -17.69
N ASN A 41 13.94 20.01 -16.38
CA ASN A 41 14.89 19.48 -15.40
C ASN A 41 14.74 17.95 -15.28
N ILE A 42 13.53 17.41 -15.43
CA ILE A 42 13.29 15.97 -15.38
C ILE A 42 14.09 15.28 -16.50
N ALA A 43 13.96 15.76 -17.74
CA ALA A 43 14.66 15.18 -18.88
C ALA A 43 16.18 15.19 -18.69
N HIS A 44 16.72 16.26 -18.11
CA HIS A 44 18.14 16.35 -17.77
C HIS A 44 18.57 15.28 -16.75
N TRP A 45 17.76 15.03 -15.72
CA TRP A 45 18.12 14.04 -14.71
C TRP A 45 18.06 12.58 -15.20
N PHE A 46 17.25 12.33 -16.22
CA PHE A 46 17.16 11.04 -16.92
C PHE A 46 18.23 10.84 -18.00
N ASP A 47 19.14 11.80 -18.20
CA ASP A 47 20.35 11.58 -19.00
C ASP A 47 21.37 10.76 -18.20
N LEU A 48 21.28 9.44 -18.35
CA LEU A 48 22.07 8.47 -17.58
C LEU A 48 23.53 8.38 -18.02
N GLU A 49 23.92 8.99 -19.14
CA GLU A 49 25.29 8.91 -19.66
C GLU A 49 26.31 9.56 -18.71
N ASN A 50 25.88 10.58 -17.96
CA ASN A 50 26.69 11.29 -16.97
C ASN A 50 26.18 11.10 -15.52
N TYR A 51 25.49 9.98 -15.26
CA TYR A 51 24.96 9.70 -13.94
C TYR A 51 26.07 9.61 -12.87
N SER A 52 25.88 10.32 -11.76
CA SER A 52 26.72 10.21 -10.57
C SER A 52 25.87 10.12 -9.32
N PHE A 53 26.09 9.09 -8.51
CA PHE A 53 25.40 8.91 -7.24
C PHE A 53 25.63 10.10 -6.27
N LEU A 54 26.75 10.81 -6.36
CA LEU A 54 27.00 11.95 -5.47
C LEU A 54 26.20 13.20 -5.83
N LYS A 55 25.50 13.20 -6.98
CA LYS A 55 24.87 14.42 -7.53
C LYS A 55 23.44 14.22 -8.00
N ASN A 56 23.10 13.02 -8.47
CA ASN A 56 21.83 12.81 -9.14
C ASN A 56 20.72 12.49 -8.13
N PRO A 57 19.61 13.26 -8.11
CA PRO A 57 18.46 13.01 -7.24
C PRO A 57 17.54 11.88 -7.74
N VAL A 58 17.73 11.36 -8.96
CA VAL A 58 16.88 10.30 -9.55
C VAL A 58 16.86 9.02 -8.72
N ASP A 59 17.86 8.80 -7.89
CA ASP A 59 17.88 7.63 -7.00
C ASP A 59 16.71 7.60 -6.02
N PHE A 60 16.18 8.76 -5.62
CA PHE A 60 14.95 8.81 -4.81
C PHE A 60 13.74 8.25 -5.56
N LEU A 61 13.63 8.54 -6.86
CA LEU A 61 12.59 7.96 -7.71
C LEU A 61 12.80 6.46 -7.90
N ALA A 62 14.04 6.01 -8.08
CA ALA A 62 14.34 4.58 -8.18
C ALA A 62 13.94 3.82 -6.90
N VAL A 63 14.24 4.38 -5.74
CA VAL A 63 13.84 3.84 -4.44
C VAL A 63 12.33 3.87 -4.24
N ALA A 64 11.66 4.94 -4.69
CA ALA A 64 10.20 5.01 -4.70
C ALA A 64 9.58 3.90 -5.57
N LEU A 65 10.12 3.63 -6.75
CA LEU A 65 9.65 2.55 -7.61
C LEU A 65 9.81 1.15 -6.98
N ILE A 66 10.93 0.90 -6.29
CA ILE A 66 11.14 -0.35 -5.55
C ILE A 66 10.08 -0.49 -4.46
N ARG A 67 9.87 0.58 -3.69
CA ARG A 67 8.86 0.65 -2.64
C ARG A 67 7.45 0.39 -3.18
N ASP A 68 7.07 1.10 -4.23
CA ASP A 68 5.77 0.99 -4.88
C ASP A 68 5.53 -0.41 -5.45
N SER A 69 6.58 -1.07 -5.96
CA SER A 69 6.50 -2.44 -6.45
C SER A 69 6.15 -3.43 -5.33
N ILE A 70 6.71 -3.24 -4.13
CA ILE A 70 6.37 -4.06 -2.96
C ILE A 70 4.90 -3.88 -2.60
N LEU A 71 4.43 -2.62 -2.54
CA LEU A 71 3.04 -2.32 -2.21
C LEU A 71 2.07 -2.84 -3.26
N LEU A 72 2.38 -2.65 -4.54
CA LEU A 72 1.58 -3.14 -5.66
C LEU A 72 1.50 -4.66 -5.67
N GLY A 73 2.63 -5.35 -5.42
CA GLY A 73 2.66 -6.81 -5.31
C GLY A 73 1.75 -7.32 -4.19
N GLY A 74 1.78 -6.67 -3.02
CA GLY A 74 0.85 -6.96 -1.92
C GLY A 74 -0.61 -6.70 -2.29
N ALA A 75 -0.90 -5.55 -2.91
CA ALA A 75 -2.25 -5.15 -3.30
C ALA A 75 -2.88 -6.08 -4.36
N VAL A 76 -2.10 -6.43 -5.40
CA VAL A 76 -2.54 -7.37 -6.45
C VAL A 76 -2.77 -8.76 -5.86
N SER A 77 -1.90 -9.21 -4.95
CA SER A 77 -2.07 -10.50 -4.27
C SER A 77 -3.33 -10.53 -3.41
N ALA A 78 -3.60 -9.44 -2.67
CA ALA A 78 -4.82 -9.28 -1.89
C ALA A 78 -6.10 -9.30 -2.75
N TRP A 79 -6.02 -8.72 -3.95
CA TRP A 79 -7.15 -8.67 -4.88
C TRP A 79 -7.37 -9.98 -5.63
N ALA A 80 -6.30 -10.62 -6.12
CA ALA A 80 -6.37 -11.84 -6.91
C ALA A 80 -6.64 -13.11 -6.08
N SER A 81 -6.15 -13.14 -4.83
CA SER A 81 -6.33 -14.26 -3.92
C SER A 81 -6.67 -13.78 -2.50
N PRO A 82 -7.89 -13.23 -2.28
CA PRO A 82 -8.28 -12.67 -0.99
C PRO A 82 -8.30 -13.71 0.14
N SER A 83 -8.58 -14.99 -0.15
CA SER A 83 -8.52 -16.08 0.82
C SER A 83 -7.09 -16.36 1.28
N GLY A 84 -6.83 -16.26 2.59
CA GLY A 84 -5.52 -16.54 3.20
C GLY A 84 -4.45 -15.47 3.00
N PHE A 85 -4.69 -14.43 2.18
CA PHE A 85 -3.71 -13.36 1.98
C PHE A 85 -3.46 -12.58 3.28
N SER A 86 -4.50 -12.34 4.09
CA SER A 86 -4.38 -11.62 5.36
C SER A 86 -3.33 -12.27 6.26
N GLN A 87 -3.31 -13.60 6.32
CA GLN A 87 -2.35 -14.36 7.09
C GLN A 87 -0.94 -14.33 6.48
N VAL A 88 -0.81 -14.37 5.16
CA VAL A 88 0.49 -14.20 4.48
C VAL A 88 1.05 -12.80 4.74
N ALA A 89 0.23 -11.76 4.57
CA ALA A 89 0.59 -10.36 4.80
C ALA A 89 1.08 -10.14 6.25
N GLU A 90 0.42 -10.78 7.21
CA GLU A 90 0.81 -10.76 8.63
C GLU A 90 2.15 -11.47 8.87
N ASN A 91 2.39 -12.60 8.22
CA ASN A 91 3.66 -13.34 8.33
C ASN A 91 4.84 -12.58 7.73
N VAL A 92 4.64 -11.86 6.63
CA VAL A 92 5.71 -11.11 5.95
C VAL A 92 5.85 -9.68 6.43
N LYS A 93 4.98 -9.19 7.34
CA LYS A 93 4.99 -7.79 7.80
C LYS A 93 6.34 -7.33 8.35
N ASN A 94 7.07 -8.23 9.03
CA ASN A 94 8.38 -7.93 9.60
C ASN A 94 9.47 -7.84 8.52
N VAL A 95 9.34 -8.65 7.46
CA VAL A 95 10.24 -8.59 6.30
C VAL A 95 10.03 -7.29 5.54
N VAL A 96 8.76 -6.93 5.29
CA VAL A 96 8.40 -5.66 4.66
C VAL A 96 8.86 -4.48 5.51
N PHE A 97 8.68 -4.55 6.84
CA PHE A 97 9.18 -3.53 7.76
C PHE A 97 10.70 -3.37 7.67
N ALA A 98 11.46 -4.47 7.67
CA ALA A 98 12.91 -4.43 7.52
C ALA A 98 13.33 -3.81 6.17
N ALA A 99 12.65 -4.16 5.08
CA ALA A 99 12.87 -3.55 3.77
C ALA A 99 12.56 -2.04 3.78
N MET A 100 11.47 -1.62 4.43
CA MET A 100 11.13 -0.20 4.58
C MET A 100 12.18 0.54 5.42
N LEU A 101 12.74 -0.07 6.46
CA LEU A 101 13.83 0.54 7.23
C LEU A 101 15.10 0.74 6.39
N LEU A 102 15.45 -0.21 5.52
CA LEU A 102 16.56 -0.04 4.58
C LEU A 102 16.31 1.11 3.60
N ILE A 103 15.07 1.21 3.09
CA ILE A 103 14.66 2.31 2.21
C ILE A 103 14.67 3.65 2.95
N VAL A 104 14.22 3.71 4.19
CA VAL A 104 14.30 4.93 5.02
C VAL A 104 15.74 5.34 5.24
N ALA A 105 16.65 4.39 5.49
CA ALA A 105 18.07 4.65 5.67
C ALA A 105 18.75 5.18 4.40
N PHE A 106 18.14 5.02 3.22
CA PHE A 106 18.64 5.60 1.98
C PHE A 106 18.67 7.13 2.04
N ALA A 107 17.63 7.77 2.59
CA ALA A 107 17.54 9.24 2.62
C ALA A 107 18.71 9.92 3.37
N PRO A 108 19.05 9.54 4.63
CA PRO A 108 20.21 10.12 5.30
C PRO A 108 21.54 9.68 4.66
N SER A 109 21.63 8.47 4.10
CA SER A 109 22.85 8.03 3.39
C SER A 109 23.11 8.87 2.14
N LYS A 110 22.05 9.20 1.41
CA LYS A 110 22.11 10.04 0.21
C LYS A 110 22.43 11.49 0.56
N LEU A 111 21.91 12.00 1.66
CA LEU A 111 22.28 13.31 2.18
C LEU A 111 23.79 13.41 2.45
N LEU A 112 24.38 12.40 3.08
CA LEU A 112 25.83 12.36 3.32
C LEU A 112 26.62 12.32 2.00
N ALA A 113 26.15 11.55 1.02
CA ALA A 113 26.76 11.49 -0.31
C ALA A 113 26.73 12.86 -1.03
N PHE A 114 25.67 13.65 -0.85
CA PHE A 114 25.61 15.02 -1.39
C PHE A 114 26.62 15.98 -0.72
N TYR A 115 27.00 15.73 0.53
CA TYR A 115 28.00 16.52 1.24
C TYR A 115 29.45 16.13 0.90
N GLU A 116 29.69 15.05 0.15
CA GLU A 116 31.04 14.70 -0.31
C GLU A 116 31.58 15.65 -1.39
N ASP A 117 30.70 16.43 -2.04
CA ASP A 117 31.10 17.48 -2.98
C ASP A 117 30.83 18.86 -2.37
N ASP A 118 31.93 19.57 -2.02
CA ASP A 118 31.91 20.89 -1.37
C ASP A 118 31.16 21.98 -2.18
N ASN A 119 30.88 21.75 -3.46
CA ASN A 119 30.20 22.73 -4.32
C ASN A 119 28.69 22.54 -4.45
N ILE A 120 28.12 21.47 -3.88
CA ILE A 120 26.69 21.18 -4.04
C ILE A 120 25.87 21.97 -3.04
N ARG A 121 24.96 22.82 -3.55
CA ARG A 121 23.89 23.43 -2.77
C ARG A 121 22.62 22.62 -2.96
N LEU A 122 22.17 21.96 -1.89
CA LEU A 122 20.92 21.21 -1.89
C LEU A 122 19.77 22.07 -2.42
N ALA A 123 19.13 21.61 -3.50
CA ALA A 123 17.97 22.28 -4.05
C ALA A 123 16.74 22.02 -3.17
N VAL A 124 15.72 22.86 -3.32
CA VAL A 124 14.43 22.64 -2.62
C VAL A 124 13.84 21.27 -2.98
N GLY A 125 14.00 20.85 -4.23
CA GLY A 125 13.62 19.51 -4.70
C GLY A 125 14.26 18.37 -3.91
N ASP A 126 15.54 18.46 -3.57
CA ASP A 126 16.24 17.41 -2.79
C ASP A 126 15.63 17.25 -1.40
N TRP A 127 15.31 18.36 -0.74
CA TRP A 127 14.66 18.34 0.57
C TRP A 127 13.27 17.71 0.51
N ILE A 128 12.49 18.05 -0.53
CA ILE A 128 11.17 17.45 -0.75
C ILE A 128 11.31 15.94 -0.94
N LEU A 129 12.22 15.49 -1.80
CA LEU A 129 12.47 14.07 -2.08
C LEU A 129 12.92 13.30 -0.84
N MET A 130 13.87 13.85 -0.07
CA MET A 130 14.37 13.21 1.15
C MET A 130 13.29 13.08 2.21
N ILE A 131 12.59 14.17 2.52
CA ILE A 131 11.54 14.20 3.55
C ILE A 131 10.40 13.26 3.13
N TRP A 132 9.95 13.36 1.88
CA TRP A 132 8.90 12.51 1.35
C TRP A 132 9.29 11.04 1.36
N CYS A 133 10.54 10.68 1.03
CA CYS A 133 11.00 9.30 1.06
C CYS A 133 10.84 8.66 2.45
N ILE A 134 11.14 9.41 3.52
CA ILE A 134 10.93 8.95 4.90
C ILE A 134 9.44 8.77 5.19
N PHE A 135 8.63 9.80 4.92
CA PHE A 135 7.18 9.75 5.17
C PHE A 135 6.48 8.66 4.38
N ALA A 136 6.77 8.52 3.09
CA ALA A 136 6.18 7.53 2.21
C ALA A 136 6.50 6.10 2.67
N SER A 137 7.70 5.85 3.18
CA SER A 137 8.07 4.53 3.71
C SER A 137 7.33 4.19 5.00
N LEU A 138 7.10 5.18 5.86
CA LEU A 138 6.27 5.01 7.07
C LEU A 138 4.79 4.81 6.73
N LEU A 139 4.27 5.56 5.75
CA LEU A 139 2.90 5.42 5.27
C LEU A 139 2.67 4.06 4.63
N LEU A 140 3.60 3.57 3.80
CA LEU A 140 3.53 2.22 3.25
C LEU A 140 3.46 1.19 4.36
N GLN A 141 4.34 1.28 5.36
CA GLN A 141 4.29 0.36 6.50
C GLN A 141 2.92 0.40 7.19
N GLY A 142 2.36 1.60 7.38
CA GLY A 142 1.01 1.78 7.94
C GLY A 142 -0.08 1.15 7.07
N ILE A 143 -0.03 1.34 5.75
CA ILE A 143 -0.97 0.71 4.80
C ILE A 143 -0.82 -0.81 4.86
N TRP A 144 0.40 -1.33 4.91
CA TRP A 144 0.65 -2.76 5.00
C TRP A 144 0.01 -3.35 6.27
N THR A 145 0.31 -2.78 7.43
CA THR A 145 -0.16 -3.33 8.71
C THR A 145 -1.60 -2.99 9.07
N SER A 146 -2.20 -1.97 8.45
CA SER A 146 -3.59 -1.56 8.73
C SER A 146 -4.58 -2.02 7.67
N VAL A 147 -4.16 -2.13 6.41
CA VAL A 147 -5.05 -2.45 5.30
C VAL A 147 -4.79 -3.88 4.84
N LEU A 148 -3.56 -4.21 4.42
CA LEU A 148 -3.25 -5.50 3.79
C LEU A 148 -3.38 -6.70 4.75
N THR A 149 -3.10 -6.51 6.04
CA THR A 149 -3.28 -7.54 7.09
C THR A 149 -4.73 -7.70 7.57
N HIS A 150 -5.67 -6.90 7.06
CA HIS A 150 -7.09 -6.91 7.48
C HIS A 150 -8.05 -7.05 6.30
N VAL A 151 -7.58 -7.60 5.17
CA VAL A 151 -8.37 -7.81 3.96
C VAL A 151 -9.40 -8.94 4.15
N THR A 152 -10.60 -8.78 3.58
CA THR A 152 -11.70 -9.74 3.68
C THR A 152 -11.36 -11.00 2.93
N GLU A 153 -11.22 -12.09 3.67
CA GLU A 153 -11.03 -13.41 3.10
C GLU A 153 -12.37 -13.90 2.53
N VAL A 154 -12.57 -13.69 1.23
CA VAL A 154 -13.65 -14.37 0.50
C VAL A 154 -13.16 -15.79 0.22
N ALA A 155 -13.82 -16.79 0.80
CA ALA A 155 -13.46 -18.19 0.58
C ALA A 155 -13.48 -18.51 -0.92
N ALA A 156 -12.34 -18.97 -1.45
CA ALA A 156 -12.24 -19.44 -2.83
C ALA A 156 -13.17 -20.67 -2.99
N GLY A 157 -14.36 -20.46 -3.53
CA GLY A 157 -15.37 -21.51 -3.72
C GLY A 157 -16.82 -21.04 -3.87
N THR A 158 -17.15 -19.81 -3.49
CA THR A 158 -18.51 -19.24 -3.67
C THR A 158 -18.50 -18.10 -4.68
N GLY A 159 -18.18 -18.44 -5.93
CA GLY A 159 -18.61 -17.63 -7.07
C GLY A 159 -20.14 -17.71 -7.16
N ASP A 160 -20.80 -16.56 -7.28
CA ASP A 160 -22.25 -16.33 -7.30
C ASP A 160 -23.00 -16.50 -5.96
N SER A 161 -23.18 -15.40 -5.22
CA SER A 161 -24.44 -15.06 -4.49
C SER A 161 -24.36 -13.93 -3.45
N LEU A 162 -23.20 -13.31 -3.20
CA LEU A 162 -23.06 -12.29 -2.14
C LEU A 162 -23.62 -10.89 -2.46
N LEU A 163 -24.69 -10.80 -3.24
CA LEU A 163 -25.51 -9.58 -3.32
C LEU A 163 -26.97 -9.76 -2.87
N PHE A 164 -27.42 -11.00 -2.64
CA PHE A 164 -28.81 -11.31 -2.23
C PHE A 164 -28.93 -12.39 -1.13
N GLY A 165 -27.84 -13.04 -0.72
CA GLY A 165 -27.88 -14.19 0.19
C GLY A 165 -28.16 -13.91 1.67
N ASP A 166 -27.78 -12.73 2.19
CA ASP A 166 -27.92 -12.46 3.63
C ASP A 166 -29.38 -12.28 4.06
N ALA A 167 -30.22 -11.68 3.21
CA ALA A 167 -31.64 -11.48 3.50
C ALA A 167 -32.42 -12.81 3.45
N GLU A 168 -32.16 -13.67 2.47
CA GLU A 168 -32.88 -14.94 2.31
C GLU A 168 -32.45 -15.98 3.37
N LEU A 169 -31.17 -16.00 3.75
CA LEU A 169 -30.66 -16.87 4.81
C LEU A 169 -31.23 -16.46 6.18
N GLU A 170 -31.29 -15.15 6.45
CA GLU A 170 -31.86 -14.62 7.69
C GLU A 170 -33.38 -14.86 7.74
N GLU A 171 -34.09 -14.82 6.61
CA GLU A 171 -35.52 -15.14 6.52
C GLU A 171 -35.80 -16.65 6.70
N ARG A 172 -34.95 -17.53 6.14
CA ARG A 172 -35.03 -18.98 6.38
C ARG A 172 -34.74 -19.36 7.84
N LEU A 173 -33.73 -18.75 8.45
CA LEU A 173 -33.44 -18.96 9.88
C LEU A 173 -34.63 -18.51 10.76
N ARG A 174 -35.26 -17.39 10.43
CA ARG A 174 -36.44 -16.88 11.13
C ARG A 174 -37.66 -17.81 10.95
N GLN A 175 -37.82 -18.41 9.77
CA GLN A 175 -38.87 -19.41 9.50
C GLN A 175 -38.62 -20.72 10.26
N GLU A 176 -37.39 -21.24 10.26
CA GLU A 176 -37.05 -22.46 11.02
C GLU A 176 -37.20 -22.25 12.54
N GLU A 177 -36.88 -21.07 13.06
CA GLU A 177 -37.11 -20.75 14.48
C GLU A 177 -38.62 -20.64 14.80
N ALA A 178 -39.42 -20.10 13.88
CA ALA A 178 -40.87 -20.03 14.03
C ALA A 178 -41.54 -21.42 13.98
N GLU A 179 -41.08 -22.31 13.09
CA GLU A 179 -41.56 -23.69 13.02
C GLU A 179 -41.19 -24.49 14.26
N LYS A 180 -39.94 -24.39 14.74
CA LYS A 180 -39.52 -25.04 16.01
C LYS A 180 -40.32 -24.52 17.21
N ALA A 181 -40.64 -23.23 17.25
CA ALA A 181 -41.46 -22.65 18.30
C ALA A 181 -42.93 -23.11 18.22
N ALA A 182 -43.45 -23.39 17.02
CA ALA A 182 -44.79 -23.95 16.82
C ALA A 182 -44.85 -25.43 17.25
N GLU A 183 -43.88 -26.25 16.85
CA GLU A 183 -43.77 -27.65 17.27
C GLU A 183 -43.61 -27.79 18.79
N GLN A 184 -42.85 -26.89 19.42
CA GLN A 184 -42.75 -26.83 20.89
C GLN A 184 -44.08 -26.46 21.56
N ARG A 185 -44.93 -25.66 20.92
CA ARG A 185 -46.26 -25.33 21.47
C ARG A 185 -47.25 -26.47 21.32
N GLU A 186 -47.19 -27.22 20.22
CA GLU A 186 -48.06 -28.38 20.01
C GLU A 186 -47.70 -29.56 20.93
N THR A 187 -46.42 -29.76 21.22
CA THR A 187 -45.95 -30.79 22.18
C THR A 187 -46.27 -30.48 23.64
N PHE A 188 -46.53 -29.22 24.00
CA PHE A 188 -46.98 -28.84 25.35
C PHE A 188 -48.51 -28.91 25.53
N GLN A 189 -49.28 -29.16 24.48
CA GLN A 189 -50.75 -29.25 24.51
C GLN A 189 -51.30 -30.69 24.47
N LEU A 190 -50.42 -31.70 24.39
CA LEU A 190 -50.74 -33.13 24.55
C LEU A 190 -50.39 -33.59 25.97
#